data_AF-A0A957NI91-F1
#
_entry.id   AF-A0A957NI91-F1
#
_cell.length_a   1.000
_cell.length_b   1.000
_cell.length_c   1.000
_cell.angle_alpha   90.00
_cell.angle_beta   90.00
_cell.angle_gamma   90.00
#
_symmetry.space_group_name_H-M   'P 1'
#
loop_
_entity.id
_entity.type
_entity.pdbx_description
1 polymer ?
#
loop_
_entity_poly.entity_id
_entity_poly.type
_entity_poly.pdbx_seq_one_letter_code
_entity_poly.pdbx_strand_id
1 'polypeptide(L)'
;MTPTQSPLGDFTGQSDIGNLHHVGSCTYDPDGQIYTISGAGANIWGDHDDFHYVWRRMTGNFIVTAQVNFVGEGVELHRKLHWMARSALDTASPHVTTAIHGDGLTSLQFRRGQGARTEEIVASITHADVIQLERRGNSYIMSVARYGETFHTIQVADLDLGDEVYVGLALCSHNADVVETAEFRNVRIVVPVAEGVANPRANLGSRLEIMEVATGQRRVIYETDDIFEAPNWTLDGKALIYNSGGRLYRYDLATNSPTLIDTEPVVQNNNDHVISF
;
A
#
# COMPACT_ATOMS: atom_id res chain seq x y z
N MET A 1 19.27 3.91 19.71
CA MET A 1 19.22 2.69 18.89
C MET A 1 18.21 2.96 17.80
N THR A 2 18.63 3.02 16.54
CA THR A 2 17.72 3.10 15.40
C THR A 2 16.79 1.88 15.49
N PRO A 3 15.46 2.02 15.49
CA PRO A 3 14.58 0.86 15.49
C PRO A 3 14.95 -0.01 14.29
N THR A 4 15.29 -1.28 14.54
CA THR A 4 15.48 -2.27 13.48
C THR A 4 14.16 -2.37 12.71
N GLN A 5 14.18 -1.90 11.46
CA GLN A 5 13.03 -1.94 10.58
C GLN A 5 12.55 -3.38 10.43
N SER A 6 11.22 -3.58 10.49
CA SER A 6 10.61 -4.90 10.32
C SER A 6 11.08 -5.55 9.02
N PRO A 7 11.41 -6.85 9.00
CA PRO A 7 11.77 -7.55 7.77
C PRO A 7 10.60 -7.61 6.75
N LEU A 8 9.39 -7.25 7.17
CA LEU A 8 8.19 -7.16 6.34
C LEU A 8 7.67 -5.71 6.21
N GLY A 9 8.53 -4.72 6.41
CA GLY A 9 8.16 -3.30 6.26
C GLY A 9 6.96 -2.91 7.13
N ASP A 10 5.87 -2.50 6.48
CA ASP A 10 4.60 -2.05 7.10
C ASP A 10 3.72 -3.20 7.60
N PHE A 11 4.09 -4.45 7.31
CA PHE A 11 3.33 -5.65 7.64
C PHE A 11 3.88 -6.34 8.89
N THR A 12 3.00 -7.08 9.55
CA THR A 12 3.28 -7.73 10.84
C THR A 12 3.37 -9.25 10.74
N GLY A 13 2.99 -9.82 9.60
CA GLY A 13 2.99 -11.27 9.38
C GLY A 13 2.92 -11.62 7.90
N GLN A 14 3.25 -12.87 7.60
CA GLN A 14 3.02 -13.50 6.30
C GLN A 14 2.61 -14.96 6.52
N SER A 15 1.82 -15.51 5.61
CA SER A 15 1.37 -16.89 5.68
C SER A 15 0.90 -17.37 4.32
N ASP A 16 1.13 -18.64 4.04
CA ASP A 16 0.40 -19.36 3.00
C ASP A 16 -1.03 -19.62 3.46
N ILE A 17 -2.00 -19.32 2.60
CA ILE A 17 -3.41 -19.59 2.81
C ILE A 17 -3.77 -20.79 1.94
N GLY A 18 -4.46 -21.76 2.53
CA GLY A 18 -4.80 -23.01 1.86
C GLY A 18 -3.68 -24.03 1.93
N ASN A 19 -3.69 -25.02 1.03
CA ASN A 19 -2.71 -26.11 1.04
C ASN A 19 -1.75 -25.98 -0.15
N LEU A 20 -0.70 -25.19 0.02
CA LEU A 20 0.28 -24.93 -1.03
C LEU A 20 1.34 -26.02 -1.11
N HIS A 21 1.66 -26.47 -2.34
CA HIS A 21 2.78 -27.38 -2.58
C HIS A 21 4.13 -26.68 -2.44
N HIS A 22 4.16 -25.36 -2.61
CA HIS A 22 5.35 -24.53 -2.48
C HIS A 22 5.11 -23.41 -1.46
N VAL A 23 6.02 -23.30 -0.50
CA VAL A 23 5.99 -22.24 0.52
C VAL A 23 6.26 -20.90 -0.14
N GLY A 24 5.38 -19.93 0.10
CA GLY A 24 5.59 -18.56 -0.37
C GLY A 24 6.56 -17.78 0.52
N SER A 25 7.00 -16.63 0.04
CA SER A 25 7.94 -15.77 0.75
C SER A 25 7.80 -14.31 0.38
N CYS A 26 8.13 -13.44 1.32
CA CYS A 26 8.30 -12.01 1.10
C CYS A 26 9.69 -11.54 1.53
N THR A 27 10.30 -10.72 0.68
CA THR A 27 11.47 -9.91 1.01
C THR A 27 11.11 -8.43 0.87
N TYR A 28 11.55 -7.62 1.84
CA TYR A 28 11.37 -6.18 1.81
C TYR A 28 12.73 -5.48 1.69
N ASP A 29 12.88 -4.64 0.67
CA ASP A 29 14.00 -3.73 0.51
C ASP A 29 13.65 -2.39 1.21
N PRO A 30 14.29 -2.05 2.35
CA PRO A 30 14.02 -0.81 3.07
C PRO A 30 14.52 0.44 2.33
N ASP A 31 15.55 0.30 1.50
CA ASP A 31 16.15 1.43 0.77
C ASP A 31 15.32 1.79 -0.46
N GLY A 32 14.72 0.82 -1.14
CA GLY A 32 13.77 1.05 -2.23
C GLY A 32 12.31 1.18 -1.79
N GLN A 33 11.98 0.72 -0.57
CA GLN A 33 10.61 0.48 -0.08
C GLN A 33 9.81 -0.43 -1.03
N ILE A 34 10.45 -1.52 -1.46
CA ILE A 34 9.89 -2.49 -2.42
C ILE A 34 9.70 -3.83 -1.71
N TYR A 35 8.53 -4.43 -1.91
CA TYR A 35 8.24 -5.81 -1.52
C TYR A 35 8.36 -6.70 -2.75
N THR A 36 9.15 -7.75 -2.65
CA THR A 36 9.17 -8.85 -3.62
C THR A 36 8.51 -10.04 -2.96
N ILE A 37 7.43 -10.53 -3.57
CA ILE A 37 6.62 -11.64 -3.05
C ILE A 37 6.68 -12.77 -4.05
N SER A 38 6.97 -13.98 -3.58
CA SER A 38 6.87 -15.22 -4.35
C SER A 38 5.83 -16.12 -3.73
N GLY A 39 5.01 -16.77 -4.56
CA GLY A 39 3.90 -17.59 -4.07
C GLY A 39 3.38 -18.55 -5.13
N ALA A 40 2.85 -19.67 -4.67
CA ALA A 40 2.08 -20.61 -5.46
C ALA A 40 0.60 -20.58 -5.04
N GLY A 41 -0.23 -21.36 -5.73
CA GLY A 41 -1.61 -21.60 -5.31
C GLY A 41 -2.53 -21.92 -6.47
N ALA A 42 -3.51 -22.79 -6.23
CA ALA A 42 -4.42 -23.25 -7.27
C ALA A 42 -5.32 -22.11 -7.76
N ASN A 43 -5.91 -21.34 -6.84
CA ASN A 43 -6.70 -20.16 -7.17
C ASN A 43 -7.08 -19.33 -5.94
N ILE A 44 -7.51 -18.10 -6.16
CA ILE A 44 -8.33 -17.31 -5.22
C ILE A 44 -9.69 -17.15 -5.89
N TRP A 45 -10.55 -18.16 -5.75
CA TRP A 45 -11.83 -18.23 -6.46
C TRP A 45 -12.75 -19.33 -5.90
N GLY A 46 -14.06 -19.17 -6.08
CA GLY A 46 -15.02 -20.16 -5.65
C GLY A 46 -15.21 -20.12 -4.13
N ASP A 47 -15.18 -21.26 -3.48
CA ASP A 47 -15.44 -21.41 -2.04
C ASP A 47 -14.18 -21.48 -1.17
N HIS A 48 -12.99 -21.51 -1.77
CA HIS A 48 -11.71 -21.57 -1.05
C HIS A 48 -10.58 -20.88 -1.82
N ASP A 49 -9.51 -20.54 -1.11
CA ASP A 49 -8.37 -19.78 -1.62
C ASP A 49 -7.04 -20.47 -1.28
N ASP A 50 -6.16 -20.55 -2.28
CA ASP A 50 -4.79 -21.03 -2.20
C ASP A 50 -3.85 -19.94 -2.72
N PHE A 51 -3.06 -19.31 -1.84
CA PHE A 51 -2.13 -18.23 -2.21
C PHE A 51 -1.17 -17.84 -1.08
N HIS A 52 -0.16 -17.01 -1.37
CA HIS A 52 0.71 -16.42 -0.35
C HIS A 52 0.28 -15.00 0.04
N TYR A 53 0.26 -14.69 1.34
CA TYR A 53 -0.28 -13.45 1.88
C TYR A 53 0.67 -12.76 2.87
N VAL A 54 0.91 -11.46 2.68
CA VAL A 54 1.72 -10.60 3.56
C VAL A 54 0.81 -9.53 4.16
N TRP A 55 0.65 -9.52 5.48
CA TRP A 55 -0.51 -8.88 6.11
C TRP A 55 -0.21 -8.17 7.43
N ARG A 56 -1.13 -7.25 7.76
CA ARG A 56 -1.28 -6.67 9.10
C ARG A 56 -2.75 -6.68 9.50
N ARG A 57 -3.02 -6.62 10.80
CA ARG A 57 -4.38 -6.39 11.30
C ARG A 57 -4.71 -4.90 11.27
N MET A 58 -5.93 -4.57 10.87
CA MET A 58 -6.46 -3.20 10.85
C MET A 58 -7.90 -3.20 11.32
N THR A 59 -8.28 -2.14 12.03
CA THR A 59 -9.65 -1.90 12.48
C THR A 59 -10.20 -0.63 11.85
N GLY A 60 -11.48 -0.65 11.47
CA GLY A 60 -12.16 0.51 10.91
C GLY A 60 -11.76 0.84 9.47
N ASN A 61 -11.99 2.09 9.08
CA ASN A 61 -11.74 2.56 7.72
C ASN A 61 -10.25 2.61 7.40
N PHE A 62 -9.90 2.36 6.15
CA PHE A 62 -8.53 2.45 5.65
C PHE A 62 -8.50 2.75 4.16
N ILE A 63 -7.39 3.28 3.70
CA ILE A 63 -7.03 3.42 2.29
C ILE A 63 -5.65 2.80 2.13
N VAL A 64 -5.54 1.81 1.26
CA VAL A 64 -4.27 1.15 0.94
C VAL A 64 -3.99 1.24 -0.55
N THR A 65 -2.77 1.63 -0.92
CA THR A 65 -2.36 1.88 -2.31
C THR A 65 -1.03 1.20 -2.59
N ALA A 66 -0.86 0.67 -3.80
CA ALA A 66 0.42 0.15 -4.27
C ALA A 66 0.56 0.34 -5.80
N GLN A 67 1.81 0.36 -6.26
CA GLN A 67 2.14 0.06 -7.64
C GLN A 67 2.64 -1.37 -7.73
N VAL A 68 2.20 -2.12 -8.75
CA VAL A 68 2.35 -3.56 -8.80
C VAL A 68 2.82 -4.04 -10.16
N ASN A 69 3.62 -5.10 -10.15
CA ASN A 69 4.09 -5.72 -11.38
C ASN A 69 4.41 -7.21 -11.15
N PHE A 70 4.09 -8.07 -12.12
CA PHE A 70 4.58 -9.44 -12.13
C PHE A 70 6.04 -9.49 -12.62
N VAL A 71 6.85 -10.35 -12.02
CA VAL A 71 8.23 -10.60 -12.46
C VAL A 71 8.21 -11.75 -13.47
N GLY A 72 8.63 -11.46 -14.71
CA GLY A 72 8.66 -12.42 -15.81
C GLY A 72 7.30 -12.69 -16.46
N GLU A 73 7.31 -13.44 -17.56
CA GLU A 73 6.13 -13.74 -18.39
C GLU A 73 5.06 -14.57 -17.64
N GLY A 74 5.48 -15.36 -16.66
CA GLY A 74 4.62 -16.28 -15.92
C GLY A 74 4.22 -17.52 -16.71
N VAL A 75 3.44 -18.39 -16.08
CA VAL A 75 2.95 -19.63 -16.68
C VAL A 75 1.44 -19.56 -16.95
N GLU A 76 0.66 -19.16 -15.96
CA GLU A 76 -0.80 -19.08 -16.07
C GLU A 76 -1.28 -17.66 -16.35
N LEU A 77 -2.16 -17.52 -17.33
CA LEU A 77 -2.78 -16.23 -17.69
C LEU A 77 -3.63 -15.64 -16.55
N HIS A 78 -4.12 -16.49 -15.65
CA HIS A 78 -4.94 -16.08 -14.52
C HIS A 78 -4.19 -16.05 -13.19
N ARG A 79 -2.85 -16.06 -13.18
CA ARG A 79 -2.06 -15.68 -11.99
C ARG A 79 -2.52 -14.31 -11.49
N LYS A 80 -2.58 -14.10 -10.17
CA LYS A 80 -3.18 -12.91 -9.56
C LYS A 80 -2.24 -12.25 -8.56
N LEU A 81 -2.17 -10.93 -8.60
CA LEU A 81 -1.61 -10.10 -7.55
C LEU A 81 -2.64 -9.04 -7.14
N HIS A 82 -2.67 -8.63 -5.86
CA HIS A 82 -3.64 -7.63 -5.39
C HIS A 82 -3.40 -7.15 -3.95
N TRP A 83 -4.08 -6.05 -3.59
CA TRP A 83 -4.50 -5.80 -2.20
C TRP A 83 -5.62 -6.76 -1.83
N MET A 84 -5.62 -7.23 -0.59
CA MET A 84 -6.72 -8.00 -0.01
C MET A 84 -7.04 -7.50 1.39
N ALA A 85 -8.34 -7.36 1.67
CA ALA A 85 -8.87 -7.35 3.03
C ALA A 85 -9.69 -8.62 3.26
N ARG A 86 -9.44 -9.34 4.37
CA ARG A 86 -10.06 -10.63 4.69
C ARG A 86 -10.30 -10.79 6.20
N SER A 87 -11.38 -11.47 6.58
CA SER A 87 -11.79 -11.62 7.99
C SER A 87 -10.89 -12.57 8.79
N ALA A 88 -10.44 -13.67 8.19
CA ALA A 88 -9.64 -14.70 8.84
C ALA A 88 -8.60 -15.29 7.89
N LEU A 89 -7.59 -16.00 8.38
CA LEU A 89 -6.49 -16.57 7.56
C LEU A 89 -6.77 -17.99 7.02
N ASP A 90 -7.98 -18.51 7.19
CA ASP A 90 -8.36 -19.82 6.63
C ASP A 90 -8.85 -19.72 5.19
N THR A 91 -8.72 -20.79 4.42
CA THR A 91 -8.96 -20.81 2.97
C THR A 91 -10.35 -20.33 2.52
N ALA A 92 -11.38 -20.43 3.36
CA ALA A 92 -12.76 -20.13 2.97
C ALA A 92 -13.26 -18.76 3.48
N SER A 93 -12.37 -17.91 4.02
CA SER A 93 -12.71 -16.62 4.61
C SER A 93 -13.46 -15.69 3.65
N PRO A 94 -14.43 -14.90 4.14
CA PRO A 94 -14.88 -13.68 3.46
C PRO A 94 -13.71 -12.75 3.16
N HIS A 95 -13.72 -12.11 2.00
CA HIS A 95 -12.67 -11.19 1.56
C HIS A 95 -13.13 -10.21 0.47
N VAL A 96 -12.28 -9.24 0.17
CA VAL A 96 -12.34 -8.35 -1.00
C VAL A 96 -10.94 -8.04 -1.51
N THR A 97 -10.78 -7.97 -2.83
CA THR A 97 -9.48 -7.85 -3.49
C THR A 97 -9.51 -6.96 -4.73
N THR A 98 -8.38 -6.33 -5.03
CA THR A 98 -8.14 -5.57 -6.27
C THR A 98 -7.41 -6.45 -7.29
N ALA A 99 -8.05 -7.53 -7.75
CA ALA A 99 -7.42 -8.59 -8.54
C ALA A 99 -6.90 -8.08 -9.89
N ILE A 100 -5.58 -8.15 -10.07
CA ILE A 100 -4.89 -7.98 -11.37
C ILE A 100 -4.41 -9.35 -11.83
N HIS A 101 -4.91 -9.78 -12.98
CA HIS A 101 -4.55 -11.06 -13.59
C HIS A 101 -3.36 -10.88 -14.56
N GLY A 102 -2.63 -11.97 -14.81
CA GLY A 102 -1.52 -12.00 -15.76
C GLY A 102 -1.89 -11.62 -17.20
N ASP A 103 -3.11 -11.93 -17.64
CA ASP A 103 -3.68 -11.53 -18.94
C ASP A 103 -4.19 -10.08 -19.00
N GLY A 104 -4.06 -9.35 -17.88
CA GLY A 104 -4.51 -7.97 -17.74
C GLY A 104 -5.97 -7.81 -17.29
N LEU A 105 -6.74 -8.89 -17.06
CA LEU A 105 -8.05 -8.75 -16.42
C LEU A 105 -7.90 -8.05 -15.07
N THR A 106 -8.65 -6.97 -14.89
CA THR A 106 -8.67 -6.16 -13.67
C THR A 106 -10.08 -6.19 -13.10
N SER A 107 -10.24 -6.63 -11.86
CA SER A 107 -11.56 -6.78 -11.25
C SER A 107 -11.53 -6.62 -9.73
N LEU A 108 -12.66 -6.16 -9.18
CA LEU A 108 -12.94 -6.21 -7.76
C LEU A 108 -13.56 -7.58 -7.45
N GLN A 109 -12.81 -8.49 -6.81
CA GLN A 109 -13.30 -9.83 -6.46
C GLN A 109 -13.54 -9.94 -4.96
N PHE A 110 -14.65 -10.54 -4.55
CA PHE A 110 -15.05 -10.63 -3.15
C PHE A 110 -15.85 -11.89 -2.83
N ARG A 111 -15.77 -12.31 -1.56
CA ARG A 111 -16.55 -13.39 -0.97
C ARG A 111 -17.30 -12.85 0.24
N ARG A 112 -18.64 -12.98 0.23
CA ARG A 112 -19.51 -12.40 1.27
C ARG A 112 -19.56 -13.17 2.58
N GLY A 113 -19.29 -14.46 2.54
CA GLY A 113 -19.49 -15.36 3.67
C GLY A 113 -18.52 -16.53 3.62
N GLN A 114 -18.34 -17.20 4.76
CA GLN A 114 -17.48 -18.36 4.86
C GLN A 114 -17.88 -19.43 3.82
N GLY A 115 -16.95 -19.79 2.93
CA GLY A 115 -17.18 -20.80 1.89
C GLY A 115 -18.22 -20.42 0.83
N ALA A 116 -18.68 -19.16 0.80
CA ALA A 116 -19.53 -18.67 -0.27
C ALA A 116 -18.75 -18.60 -1.59
N ARG A 117 -19.47 -18.63 -2.72
CA ARG A 117 -18.84 -18.44 -4.03
C ARG A 117 -18.28 -17.01 -4.13
N THR A 118 -17.05 -16.89 -4.63
CA THR A 118 -16.49 -15.60 -5.04
C THR A 118 -17.36 -14.95 -6.13
N GLU A 119 -17.57 -13.65 -5.99
CA GLU A 119 -18.23 -12.76 -6.95
C GLU A 119 -17.19 -11.78 -7.50
N GLU A 120 -17.47 -11.19 -8.67
CA GLU A 120 -16.60 -10.19 -9.27
C GLU A 120 -17.37 -9.01 -9.90
N ILE A 121 -16.73 -7.84 -9.90
CA ILE A 121 -17.10 -6.70 -10.74
C ILE A 121 -15.89 -6.32 -11.59
N VAL A 122 -15.98 -6.53 -12.89
CA VAL A 122 -14.89 -6.28 -13.84
C VAL A 122 -14.72 -4.78 -14.08
N ALA A 123 -13.47 -4.31 -14.05
CA ALA A 123 -13.14 -2.92 -14.35
C ALA A 123 -13.28 -2.61 -15.84
N SER A 124 -13.52 -1.33 -16.16
CA SER A 124 -13.52 -0.85 -17.54
C SER A 124 -12.12 -0.74 -18.15
N ILE A 125 -11.07 -0.94 -17.35
CA ILE A 125 -9.68 -0.97 -17.79
C ILE A 125 -9.08 -2.36 -17.65
N THR A 126 -8.02 -2.60 -18.41
CA THR A 126 -7.17 -3.78 -18.30
C THR A 126 -5.73 -3.36 -18.03
N HIS A 127 -4.93 -4.30 -17.52
CA HIS A 127 -3.50 -4.09 -17.24
C HIS A 127 -3.24 -2.93 -16.27
N ALA A 128 -4.06 -2.78 -15.23
CA ALA A 128 -3.81 -1.78 -14.20
C ALA A 128 -2.57 -2.17 -13.37
N ASP A 129 -1.69 -1.20 -13.13
CA ASP A 129 -0.46 -1.35 -12.34
C ASP A 129 -0.42 -0.40 -11.13
N VAL A 130 -1.43 0.46 -10.97
CA VAL A 130 -1.70 1.25 -9.76
C VAL A 130 -3.01 0.75 -9.16
N ILE A 131 -2.94 0.19 -7.95
CA ILE A 131 -4.09 -0.40 -7.26
C ILE A 131 -4.33 0.29 -5.92
N GLN A 132 -5.59 0.59 -5.61
CA GLN A 132 -6.02 1.10 -4.32
C GLN A 132 -7.27 0.37 -3.86
N LEU A 133 -7.29 -0.01 -2.58
CA LEU A 133 -8.46 -0.51 -1.88
C LEU A 133 -8.79 0.44 -0.72
N GLU A 134 -10.03 0.90 -0.68
CA GLU A 134 -10.55 1.75 0.39
C GLU A 134 -11.73 1.06 1.08
N ARG A 135 -11.72 1.06 2.41
CA ARG A 135 -12.86 0.66 3.25
C ARG A 135 -13.55 1.90 3.82
N ARG A 136 -14.86 2.01 3.58
CA ARG A 136 -15.77 2.98 4.20
C ARG A 136 -16.94 2.24 4.85
N GLY A 137 -16.85 1.98 6.14
CA GLY A 137 -17.78 1.12 6.86
C GLY A 137 -17.78 -0.29 6.25
N ASN A 138 -18.93 -0.69 5.70
CA ASN A 138 -19.13 -1.98 5.01
C ASN A 138 -19.11 -1.85 3.47
N SER A 139 -18.66 -0.71 2.95
CA SER A 139 -18.39 -0.52 1.53
C SER A 139 -16.90 -0.59 1.24
N TYR A 140 -16.55 -1.25 0.14
CA TYR A 140 -15.19 -1.34 -0.35
C TYR A 140 -15.11 -0.78 -1.75
N ILE A 141 -14.14 0.11 -1.94
CA ILE A 141 -13.93 0.87 -3.17
C ILE A 141 -12.57 0.47 -3.72
N MET A 142 -12.54 -0.09 -4.92
CA MET A 142 -11.32 -0.27 -5.69
C MET A 142 -11.15 0.91 -6.63
N SER A 143 -9.98 1.54 -6.58
CA SER A 143 -9.53 2.51 -7.57
C SER A 143 -8.27 1.99 -8.26
N VAL A 144 -8.32 1.86 -9.58
CA VAL A 144 -7.26 1.27 -10.39
C VAL A 144 -6.90 2.15 -11.58
N ALA A 145 -5.63 2.18 -11.96
CA ALA A 145 -5.13 2.93 -13.12
C ALA A 145 -3.93 2.22 -13.73
N ARG A 146 -3.61 2.59 -14.97
CA ARG A 146 -2.24 2.47 -15.48
C ARG A 146 -1.44 3.68 -15.02
N TYR A 147 -0.16 3.53 -14.74
CA TYR A 147 0.67 4.63 -14.25
C TYR A 147 0.65 5.82 -15.22
N GLY A 148 0.36 7.01 -14.69
CA GLY A 148 0.18 8.23 -15.48
C GLY A 148 -1.24 8.50 -15.96
N GLU A 149 -2.16 7.54 -15.82
CA GLU A 149 -3.58 7.69 -16.16
C GLU A 149 -4.45 8.01 -14.92
N THR A 150 -5.71 8.38 -15.14
CA THR A 150 -6.68 8.65 -14.08
C THR A 150 -7.27 7.36 -13.51
N PHE A 151 -7.66 7.38 -12.22
CA PHE A 151 -8.31 6.24 -11.59
C PHE A 151 -9.69 5.91 -12.18
N HIS A 152 -9.91 4.62 -12.38
CA HIS A 152 -11.21 3.99 -12.60
C HIS A 152 -11.67 3.36 -11.29
N THR A 153 -12.90 3.65 -10.89
CA THR A 153 -13.40 3.27 -9.57
C THR A 153 -14.58 2.31 -9.65
N ILE A 154 -14.54 1.27 -8.83
CA ILE A 154 -15.60 0.28 -8.64
C ILE A 154 -15.88 0.18 -7.14
N GLN A 155 -17.14 -0.03 -6.77
CA GLN A 155 -17.53 -0.22 -5.39
C GLN A 155 -18.38 -1.49 -5.23
N VAL A 156 -18.15 -2.20 -4.12
CA VAL A 156 -19.10 -3.15 -3.55
C VAL A 156 -19.62 -2.58 -2.22
N ALA A 157 -20.93 -2.55 -2.07
CA ALA A 157 -21.60 -2.17 -0.83
C ALA A 157 -22.08 -3.41 -0.07
N ASP A 158 -22.40 -3.22 1.21
CA ASP A 158 -22.98 -4.23 2.10
C ASP A 158 -22.15 -5.54 2.13
N LEU A 159 -20.82 -5.37 2.21
CA LEU A 159 -19.88 -6.46 2.42
C LEU A 159 -19.37 -6.39 3.86
N ASP A 160 -19.91 -7.25 4.73
CA ASP A 160 -19.47 -7.34 6.11
C ASP A 160 -18.28 -8.30 6.24
N LEU A 161 -17.12 -7.76 6.59
CA LEU A 161 -15.91 -8.54 6.90
C LEU A 161 -15.58 -8.50 8.41
N GLY A 162 -16.42 -7.89 9.24
CA GLY A 162 -16.13 -7.59 10.64
C GLY A 162 -15.27 -6.34 10.84
N ASP A 163 -15.16 -5.88 12.10
CA ASP A 163 -14.47 -4.62 12.44
C ASP A 163 -12.95 -4.71 12.32
N GLU A 164 -12.36 -5.84 12.71
CA GLU A 164 -10.94 -6.15 12.56
C GLU A 164 -10.74 -7.11 11.38
N VAL A 165 -9.87 -6.73 10.44
CA VAL A 165 -9.54 -7.52 9.25
C VAL A 165 -8.04 -7.63 9.09
N TYR A 166 -7.61 -8.66 8.38
CA TYR A 166 -6.27 -8.72 7.80
C TYR A 166 -6.28 -7.92 6.51
N VAL A 167 -5.34 -6.98 6.36
CA VAL A 167 -5.13 -6.18 5.14
C VAL A 167 -3.71 -6.41 4.67
N GLY A 168 -3.53 -6.66 3.38
CA GLY A 168 -2.24 -7.14 2.89
C GLY A 168 -2.10 -7.30 1.39
N LEU A 169 -0.87 -7.61 0.98
CA LEU A 169 -0.48 -7.94 -0.38
C LEU A 169 -0.55 -9.44 -0.58
N ALA A 170 -1.08 -9.87 -1.72
CA ALA A 170 -1.29 -11.28 -2.02
C ALA A 170 -0.84 -11.63 -3.43
N LEU A 171 -0.35 -12.87 -3.59
CA LEU A 171 0.08 -13.43 -4.86
C LEU A 171 -0.37 -14.89 -4.98
N CYS A 172 -1.00 -15.22 -6.11
CA CYS A 172 -1.43 -16.56 -6.48
C CYS A 172 -0.95 -16.87 -7.90
N SER A 173 -0.31 -18.02 -8.10
CA SER A 173 0.15 -18.45 -9.43
C SER A 173 -0.96 -19.00 -10.31
N HIS A 174 -2.14 -19.28 -9.75
CA HIS A 174 -3.24 -19.99 -10.43
C HIS A 174 -2.86 -21.42 -10.89
N ASN A 175 -1.82 -21.98 -10.30
CA ASN A 175 -1.33 -23.33 -10.50
C ASN A 175 -0.51 -23.77 -9.27
N ALA A 176 -0.99 -24.77 -8.53
CA ALA A 176 -0.39 -25.19 -7.27
C ALA A 176 1.08 -25.65 -7.39
N ASP A 177 1.51 -26.07 -8.59
CA ASP A 177 2.85 -26.58 -8.88
C ASP A 177 3.80 -25.52 -9.45
N VAL A 178 3.35 -24.27 -9.58
CA VAL A 178 4.12 -23.14 -10.11
C VAL A 178 4.27 -22.06 -9.05
N VAL A 179 5.50 -21.57 -8.89
CA VAL A 179 5.78 -20.36 -8.10
C VAL A 179 5.87 -19.17 -9.05
N GLU A 180 5.07 -18.15 -8.78
CA GLU A 180 5.15 -16.85 -9.43
C GLU A 180 5.83 -15.84 -8.51
N THR A 181 6.29 -14.72 -9.06
CA THR A 181 6.87 -13.61 -8.29
C THR A 181 6.28 -12.28 -8.75
N ALA A 182 6.06 -11.37 -7.80
CA ALA A 182 5.56 -10.03 -8.05
C ALA A 182 6.28 -9.00 -7.16
N GLU A 183 6.38 -7.78 -7.67
CA GLU A 183 6.90 -6.62 -6.96
C GLU A 183 5.78 -5.64 -6.63
N PHE A 184 5.82 -5.13 -5.41
CA PHE A 184 4.93 -4.09 -4.91
C PHE A 184 5.80 -2.94 -4.41
N ARG A 185 5.66 -1.77 -5.04
CA ARG A 185 6.33 -0.54 -4.64
C ARG A 185 5.30 0.53 -4.33
N ASN A 186 5.75 1.66 -3.77
CA ASN A 186 4.85 2.76 -3.43
C ASN A 186 3.68 2.32 -2.55
N VAL A 187 3.93 1.31 -1.70
CA VAL A 187 2.96 0.77 -0.75
C VAL A 187 2.67 1.85 0.29
N ARG A 188 1.40 2.22 0.44
CA ARG A 188 0.94 3.21 1.41
C ARG A 188 -0.27 2.67 2.13
N ILE A 189 -0.25 2.78 3.45
CA ILE A 189 -1.36 2.47 4.34
C ILE A 189 -1.73 3.76 5.05
N VAL A 190 -3.00 4.14 4.93
CA VAL A 190 -3.56 5.36 5.53
C VAL A 190 -4.82 4.98 6.29
N VAL A 191 -4.87 5.37 7.55
CA VAL A 191 -6.11 5.35 8.35
C VAL A 191 -6.70 6.75 8.26
N PRO A 192 -7.85 6.94 7.59
CA PRO A 192 -8.48 8.24 7.52
C PRO A 192 -8.96 8.67 8.92
N VAL A 193 -9.07 9.97 9.13
CA VAL A 193 -9.64 10.52 10.36
C VAL A 193 -11.06 9.95 10.54
N ALA A 194 -11.36 9.49 11.75
CA ALA A 194 -12.68 8.98 12.08
C ALA A 194 -13.76 10.04 11.85
N GLU A 195 -14.95 9.60 11.44
CA GLU A 195 -16.10 10.49 11.28
C GLU A 195 -16.47 11.14 12.62
N GLY A 196 -16.90 12.42 12.58
CA GLY A 196 -17.35 13.15 13.76
C GLY A 196 -16.25 13.75 14.65
N VAL A 197 -14.97 13.65 14.27
CA VAL A 197 -13.88 14.33 15.01
C VAL A 197 -13.99 15.85 14.86
N ALA A 198 -14.12 16.56 15.99
CA ALA A 198 -14.36 18.01 16.03
C ALA A 198 -13.21 18.87 15.47
N ASN A 199 -11.96 18.41 15.62
CA ASN A 199 -10.80 19.05 14.98
C ASN A 199 -9.96 17.99 14.26
N PRO A 200 -10.29 17.65 13.00
CA PRO A 200 -9.59 16.63 12.22
C PRO A 200 -8.10 16.94 12.04
N ARG A 201 -7.71 18.22 12.14
CA ARG A 201 -6.32 18.68 11.97
C ARG A 201 -5.44 18.46 13.20
N ALA A 202 -6.02 18.19 14.36
CA ALA A 202 -5.26 18.02 15.61
C ALA A 202 -4.42 16.73 15.64
N ASN A 203 -4.76 15.74 14.80
CA ASN A 203 -4.12 14.42 14.76
C ASN A 203 -3.58 14.09 13.34
N LEU A 204 -3.25 15.10 12.54
CA LEU A 204 -2.66 14.88 11.22
C LEU A 204 -1.14 14.82 11.34
N GLY A 205 -0.56 13.65 11.08
CA GLY A 205 0.87 13.50 10.84
C GLY A 205 1.24 13.79 9.38
N SER A 206 2.54 13.90 9.13
CA SER A 206 3.11 14.16 7.81
C SER A 206 4.14 13.11 7.42
N ARG A 207 4.18 12.81 6.12
CA ARG A 207 5.24 12.04 5.47
C ARG A 207 6.04 12.95 4.57
N LEU A 208 7.34 13.01 4.75
CA LEU A 208 8.25 13.59 3.79
C LEU A 208 8.67 12.49 2.82
N GLU A 209 8.40 12.69 1.53
CA GLU A 209 8.69 11.71 0.49
C GLU A 209 9.60 12.30 -0.60
N ILE A 210 10.54 11.49 -1.10
CA ILE A 210 11.27 11.76 -2.34
C ILE A 210 10.67 10.91 -3.44
N MET A 211 10.48 11.50 -4.61
CA MET A 211 10.04 10.79 -5.82
C MET A 211 11.10 10.87 -6.90
N GLU A 212 11.48 9.71 -7.44
CA GLU A 212 12.20 9.64 -8.71
C GLU A 212 11.18 9.87 -9.84
N VAL A 213 11.42 10.90 -10.66
CA VAL A 213 10.42 11.43 -11.60
C VAL A 213 10.19 10.50 -12.79
N ALA A 214 11.23 9.83 -13.29
CA ALA A 214 11.13 8.99 -14.48
C ALA A 214 10.32 7.71 -14.25
N THR A 215 10.47 7.11 -13.07
CA THR A 215 9.87 5.83 -12.66
C THR A 215 8.63 6.00 -11.79
N GLY A 216 8.48 7.17 -11.16
CA GLY A 216 7.46 7.41 -10.13
C GLY A 216 7.71 6.67 -8.82
N GLN A 217 8.90 6.10 -8.61
CA GLN A 217 9.24 5.47 -7.34
C GLN A 217 9.31 6.52 -6.24
N ARG A 218 8.55 6.30 -5.17
CA ARG A 218 8.43 7.20 -4.01
C ARG A 218 8.93 6.53 -2.77
N ARG A 219 9.69 7.28 -1.97
CA ARG A 219 10.26 6.81 -0.73
C ARG A 219 9.95 7.76 0.40
N VAL A 220 9.31 7.25 1.45
CA VAL A 220 9.14 7.99 2.70
C VAL A 220 10.48 8.05 3.40
N ILE A 221 11.00 9.25 3.62
CA ILE A 221 12.28 9.46 4.30
C ILE A 221 12.09 9.89 5.75
N TYR A 222 10.94 10.48 6.08
CA TYR A 222 10.67 10.96 7.42
C TYR A 222 9.17 11.01 7.70
N GLU A 223 8.77 10.59 8.90
CA GLU A 223 7.40 10.67 9.38
C GLU A 223 7.38 11.32 10.76
N THR A 224 6.36 12.13 11.02
CA THR A 224 6.12 12.76 12.32
C THR A 224 4.64 13.05 12.50
N ASP A 225 4.23 13.30 13.74
CA ASP A 225 2.90 13.80 14.08
C ASP A 225 2.77 15.33 13.86
N ASP A 226 3.86 16.00 13.52
CA ASP A 226 3.85 17.40 13.11
C ASP A 226 3.39 17.58 11.65
N ILE A 227 2.95 18.80 11.34
CA ILE A 227 2.59 19.21 9.98
C ILE A 227 3.86 19.69 9.25
N PHE A 228 4.14 19.13 8.08
CA PHE A 228 5.11 19.65 7.13
C PHE A 228 4.44 20.57 6.12
N GLU A 229 5.13 21.65 5.78
CA GLU A 229 4.71 22.58 4.75
C GLU A 229 5.89 22.87 3.80
N ALA A 230 5.58 22.98 2.51
CA ALA A 230 6.46 23.45 1.45
C ALA A 230 7.91 22.90 1.48
N PRO A 231 8.12 21.57 1.35
CA PRO A 231 9.47 21.02 1.27
C PRO A 231 10.18 21.45 -0.03
N ASN A 232 11.42 21.92 0.09
CA ASN A 232 12.27 22.41 -1.00
C ASN A 232 13.67 21.78 -0.93
N TRP A 233 14.28 21.51 -2.07
CA TRP A 233 15.64 20.95 -2.13
C TRP A 233 16.71 22.01 -1.84
N THR A 234 17.80 21.61 -1.16
CA THR A 234 19.03 22.40 -1.16
C THR A 234 19.71 22.35 -2.54
N LEU A 235 20.46 23.39 -2.90
CA LEU A 235 21.14 23.48 -4.21
C LEU A 235 22.14 22.34 -4.48
N ASP A 236 22.71 21.76 -3.42
CA ASP A 236 23.64 20.64 -3.51
C ASP A 236 22.94 19.26 -3.51
N GLY A 237 21.61 19.23 -3.38
CA GLY A 237 20.80 18.02 -3.36
C GLY A 237 20.99 17.14 -2.12
N LYS A 238 21.68 17.63 -1.07
CA LYS A 238 22.00 16.81 0.13
C LYS A 238 20.94 16.88 1.22
N ALA A 239 20.02 17.83 1.14
CA ALA A 239 19.00 18.03 2.14
C ALA A 239 17.71 18.61 1.54
N LEU A 240 16.64 18.52 2.34
CA LEU A 240 15.42 19.29 2.12
C LEU A 240 15.28 20.34 3.21
N ILE A 241 14.65 21.46 2.88
CA ILE A 241 14.17 22.46 3.83
C ILE A 241 12.66 22.41 3.83
N TYR A 242 12.04 22.38 5.01
CA TYR A 242 10.59 22.39 5.17
C TYR A 242 10.20 23.24 6.37
N ASN A 243 8.94 23.68 6.40
CA ASN A 243 8.39 24.40 7.53
C ASN A 243 7.59 23.46 8.42
N SER A 244 7.65 23.69 9.72
CA SER A 244 6.78 23.03 10.68
C SER A 244 6.61 23.90 11.93
N GLY A 245 5.38 24.09 12.39
CA GLY A 245 5.08 24.86 13.61
C GLY A 245 5.61 26.30 13.60
N GLY A 246 5.65 26.95 12.44
CA GLY A 246 6.18 28.32 12.28
C GLY A 246 7.72 28.41 12.17
N ARG A 247 8.43 27.28 12.16
CA ARG A 247 9.91 27.22 12.11
C ARG A 247 10.39 26.51 10.86
N LEU A 248 11.64 26.76 10.48
CA LEU A 248 12.30 26.09 9.36
C LEU A 248 13.19 24.96 9.86
N TYR A 249 13.18 23.85 9.14
CA TYR A 249 14.00 22.68 9.42
C TYR A 249 14.76 22.26 8.17
N ARG A 250 16.01 21.84 8.36
CA ARG A 250 16.83 21.17 7.36
C ARG A 250 16.81 19.67 7.64
N TYR A 251 16.26 18.88 6.73
CA TYR A 251 16.34 17.42 6.75
C TYR A 251 17.57 16.95 5.98
N ASP A 252 18.57 16.42 6.68
CA ASP A 252 19.80 15.90 6.06
C ASP A 252 19.61 14.45 5.58
N LEU A 253 19.90 14.18 4.30
CA LEU A 253 19.71 12.85 3.70
C LEU A 253 20.79 11.85 4.08
N ALA A 254 21.97 12.30 4.50
CA ALA A 254 23.04 11.41 4.93
C ALA A 254 22.80 10.90 6.35
N THR A 255 22.24 11.75 7.22
CA THR A 255 21.96 11.38 8.62
C THR A 255 20.51 10.98 8.87
N ASN A 256 19.61 11.16 7.89
CA ASN A 256 18.16 10.94 8.00
C ASN A 256 17.54 11.64 9.22
N SER A 257 17.92 12.91 9.45
CA SER A 257 17.48 13.66 10.63
C SER A 257 17.21 15.12 10.33
N PRO A 258 16.14 15.70 10.90
CA PRO A 258 15.90 17.13 10.84
C PRO A 258 16.75 17.91 11.87
N THR A 259 17.18 19.10 11.48
CA THR A 259 17.80 20.11 12.36
C THR A 259 17.11 21.44 12.19
N LEU A 260 16.83 22.14 13.29
CA LEU A 260 16.27 23.49 13.24
C LEU A 260 17.22 24.43 12.49
N ILE A 261 16.67 25.19 11.54
CA ILE A 261 17.35 26.35 10.96
C ILE A 261 16.95 27.54 11.84
N ASP A 262 17.92 28.09 12.57
CA ASP A 262 17.66 29.24 13.44
C ASP A 262 17.45 30.50 12.60
N THR A 263 16.20 30.95 12.56
CA THR A 263 15.78 32.19 11.89
C THR A 263 15.60 33.34 12.89
N GLU A 264 16.18 33.20 14.09
CA GLU A 264 16.17 34.21 15.15
C GLU A 264 14.72 34.62 15.51
N PRO A 265 14.28 35.90 15.55
CA PRO A 265 12.93 36.20 16.03
C PRO A 265 11.84 35.74 15.06
N VAL A 266 12.18 35.31 13.84
CA VAL A 266 11.23 34.92 12.81
C VAL A 266 10.77 33.48 13.08
N VAL A 267 9.71 33.32 13.85
CA VAL A 267 9.18 32.01 14.30
C VAL A 267 7.73 31.77 13.85
N GLN A 268 7.31 32.45 12.78
CA GLN A 268 6.00 32.32 12.14
C GLN A 268 6.16 32.09 10.63
N ASN A 269 7.20 31.33 10.24
CA ASN A 269 7.46 30.95 8.86
C ASN A 269 6.36 30.02 8.37
N ASN A 270 5.78 30.35 7.22
CA ASN A 270 4.78 29.56 6.54
C ASN A 270 5.00 29.69 5.02
N ASN A 271 4.39 28.79 4.26
CA ASN A 271 4.48 28.79 2.79
C ASN A 271 5.92 28.57 2.25
N ASP A 272 6.14 28.80 0.96
CA ASP A 272 7.41 28.46 0.30
C ASP A 272 8.59 29.31 0.78
N HIS A 273 9.66 28.63 1.19
CA HIS A 273 10.96 29.24 1.50
C HIS A 273 12.05 28.60 0.63
N VAL A 274 12.46 29.32 -0.40
CA VAL A 274 13.47 28.86 -1.36
C VAL A 274 14.82 29.48 -1.04
N ILE A 275 15.90 28.70 -1.14
CA ILE A 275 17.27 29.20 -0.97
C ILE A 275 17.65 30.03 -2.20
N SER A 276 17.92 31.32 -2.00
CA SER A 276 18.49 32.18 -3.05
C SER A 276 20.00 31.94 -3.20
N PHE A 277 20.49 32.07 -4.44
CA PHE A 277 21.90 31.94 -4.82
C PHE A 277 22.72 33.20 -4.53
#